data_AF-A0A841UQW0-F1
#
_entry.id   AF-A0A841UQW0-F1
#
_cell.length_a   1.000
_cell.length_b   1.000
_cell.length_c   1.000
_cell.angle_alpha   90.00
_cell.angle_beta   90.00
_cell.angle_gamma   90.00
#
_symmetry.space_group_name_H-M   'P 1'
#
loop_
_entity.id
_entity.type
_entity.pdbx_description
1 polymer ?
#
loop_
_entity_poly.entity_id
_entity_poly.type
_entity_poly.pdbx_seq_one_letter_code
_entity_poly.pdbx_strand_id
1 'polypeptide(L)'
;MQIKDMNSEELKALIENTIDETLESYFGDPDEGKTLKEEVKQRLLAIKQRREAGKKGISAAEVYQRLGLKQTQFKQHHEYNNSNHQSL
;
A
#
# COMPACT_ATOMS: atom_id res chain seq x y z
N MET A 1 -8.97 -21.76 15.47
CA MET A 1 -8.89 -21.30 16.87
C MET A 1 -10.32 -21.35 17.43
N GLN A 2 -10.59 -22.08 18.50
CA GLN A 2 -11.91 -22.02 19.16
C GLN A 2 -11.86 -20.92 20.22
N ILE A 3 -12.95 -20.17 20.42
CA ILE A 3 -12.99 -19.00 21.32
C ILE A 3 -12.55 -19.37 22.75
N LYS A 4 -12.88 -20.59 23.19
CA LYS A 4 -12.51 -21.13 24.51
C LYS A 4 -11.01 -21.39 24.69
N ASP A 5 -10.24 -21.41 23.61
CA ASP A 5 -8.79 -21.65 23.65
C ASP A 5 -7.99 -20.33 23.59
N MET A 6 -8.67 -19.17 23.54
CA MET A 6 -8.02 -17.87 23.47
C MET A 6 -7.45 -17.44 24.82
N ASN A 7 -6.24 -16.88 24.78
CA ASN A 7 -5.70 -16.16 25.93
C ASN A 7 -6.26 -14.72 26.00
N SER A 8 -5.94 -14.00 27.08
CA SER A 8 -6.46 -12.64 27.31
C SER A 8 -6.05 -11.62 26.25
N GLU A 9 -4.87 -11.78 25.66
CA GLU A 9 -4.38 -10.88 24.60
C GLU A 9 -5.12 -11.12 23.29
N GLU A 10 -5.34 -12.39 22.94
CA GLU A 10 -6.10 -12.78 21.75
C GLU A 10 -7.56 -12.32 21.84
N LEU A 11 -8.17 -12.44 23.02
CA LEU A 11 -9.53 -11.95 23.26
C LEU A 11 -9.60 -10.42 23.14
N LYS A 12 -8.60 -9.70 23.70
CA LYS A 12 -8.54 -8.24 23.61
C LYS A 12 -8.39 -7.79 22.16
N ALA A 13 -7.50 -8.42 21.40
CA ALA A 13 -7.31 -8.14 19.98
C ALA A 13 -8.58 -8.41 19.16
N LEU A 14 -9.31 -9.49 19.46
CA LEU A 14 -10.58 -9.78 18.80
C LEU A 14 -11.61 -8.65 19.05
N ILE A 15 -11.70 -8.16 20.28
CA ILE A 15 -12.61 -7.07 20.64
C ILE A 15 -12.20 -5.76 19.96
N GLU A 16 -10.91 -5.41 19.98
CA GLU A 16 -10.38 -4.21 19.32
C GLU A 16 -10.69 -4.23 17.82
N ASN A 17 -10.38 -5.34 17.13
CA ASN A 17 -10.69 -5.49 15.71
C ASN A 17 -12.19 -5.38 15.43
N THR A 18 -13.03 -5.99 16.26
CA THR A 18 -14.49 -5.93 16.09
C THR A 18 -15.00 -4.48 16.24
N ILE A 19 -14.44 -3.71 17.17
CA ILE A 19 -14.77 -2.30 17.35
C ILE A 19 -14.31 -1.51 16.14
N ASP A 20 -13.08 -1.68 15.68
CA ASP A 20 -12.55 -0.98 14.50
C ASP A 20 -13.41 -1.23 13.26
N GLU A 21 -13.74 -2.50 12.97
CA GLU A 21 -14.64 -2.87 11.87
C GLU A 21 -16.02 -2.21 12.01
N THR A 22 -16.57 -2.17 13.23
CA THR A 22 -17.87 -1.55 13.50
C THR A 22 -17.82 -0.03 13.28
N LEU A 23 -16.74 0.62 13.73
CA LEU A 23 -16.55 2.06 13.58
C LEU A 23 -16.31 2.43 12.12
N GLU A 24 -15.48 1.67 11.39
CA GLU A 24 -15.31 1.85 9.94
C GLU A 24 -16.64 1.75 9.20
N SER A 25 -17.46 0.75 9.54
CA SER A 25 -18.80 0.60 8.96
C SER A 25 -19.74 1.76 9.33
N TYR A 26 -19.58 2.37 10.51
CA TYR A 26 -20.43 3.45 10.98
C TYR A 26 -20.06 4.81 10.38
N PHE A 27 -18.77 5.09 10.25
CA PHE A 27 -18.27 6.37 9.72
C PHE A 27 -18.17 6.41 8.20
N GLY A 28 -18.14 5.24 7.53
CA GLY A 28 -18.12 5.16 6.08
C GLY A 28 -16.80 5.64 5.46
N ASP A 29 -16.81 5.84 4.13
CA ASP A 29 -15.63 6.32 3.41
C ASP A 29 -15.42 7.82 3.72
N PRO A 30 -14.31 8.23 4.35
CA PRO A 30 -14.04 9.63 4.64
C PRO A 30 -13.88 10.48 3.38
N ASP A 31 -13.65 9.86 2.22
CA ASP A 31 -13.56 10.51 0.91
C ASP A 31 -14.86 10.45 0.10
N GLU A 32 -15.95 9.94 0.68
CA GLU A 32 -17.26 9.92 0.03
C GLU A 32 -17.69 11.34 -0.39
N GLY A 33 -18.16 11.45 -1.64
CA GLY A 33 -18.61 12.73 -2.22
C GLY A 33 -17.48 13.71 -2.57
N LYS A 34 -16.22 13.40 -2.27
CA LYS A 34 -15.09 14.23 -2.70
C LYS A 34 -14.76 13.98 -4.18
N THR A 35 -14.28 15.03 -4.84
CA THR A 35 -13.78 14.95 -6.20
C THR A 35 -12.26 14.91 -6.21
N LEU A 36 -11.70 14.21 -7.20
CA LEU A 36 -10.26 14.17 -7.39
C LEU A 36 -9.76 15.56 -7.81
N LYS A 37 -8.69 16.05 -7.17
CA LYS A 37 -8.03 17.28 -7.63
C LYS A 37 -7.64 17.16 -9.09
N GLU A 38 -7.89 18.21 -9.88
CA GLU A 38 -7.62 18.19 -11.32
C GLU A 38 -6.16 17.87 -11.64
N GLU A 39 -5.20 18.34 -10.83
CA GLU A 39 -3.78 17.99 -10.97
C GLU A 39 -3.50 16.47 -10.95
N VAL A 40 -4.21 15.74 -10.07
CA VAL A 40 -4.06 14.30 -9.93
C VAL A 40 -4.74 13.59 -11.10
N LYS A 41 -5.93 14.04 -11.48
CA LYS A 41 -6.67 13.53 -12.64
C LYS A 41 -5.85 13.63 -13.93
N GLN A 42 -5.27 14.80 -14.21
CA GLN A 42 -4.42 15.01 -15.39
C GLN A 42 -3.18 14.12 -15.37
N ARG A 43 -2.54 13.96 -14.19
CA ARG A 43 -1.40 13.05 -14.03
C ARG A 43 -1.78 11.60 -14.31
N LEU A 44 -2.94 11.14 -13.85
CA LEU A 44 -3.44 9.78 -14.11
C LEU A 44 -3.74 9.56 -15.60
N LEU A 45 -4.36 10.54 -16.27
CA LEU A 45 -4.61 10.48 -17.71
C LEU A 45 -3.30 10.37 -18.51
N ALA A 46 -2.29 11.17 -18.16
CA ALA A 46 -0.97 11.11 -18.79
C ALA A 46 -0.25 9.76 -18.53
N ILE A 47 -0.43 9.15 -17.35
CA ILE A 47 0.07 7.81 -17.07
C ILE A 47 -0.64 6.77 -17.95
N LYS A 48 -1.97 6.85 -18.06
CA LYS A 48 -2.78 5.95 -18.88
C LYS A 48 -2.35 5.98 -20.34
N GLN A 49 -2.25 7.17 -20.93
CA GLN A 49 -1.80 7.36 -22.31
C GLN A 49 -0.40 6.78 -22.56
N ARG A 50 0.55 7.00 -21.64
CA ARG A 50 1.90 6.43 -21.76
C ARG A 50 1.88 4.90 -21.75
N ARG A 51 1.04 4.29 -20.90
CA ARG A 51 0.89 2.83 -20.84
C ARG A 51 0.28 2.26 -22.11
N GLU A 52 -0.76 2.91 -22.64
CA GLU A 52 -1.40 2.54 -23.92
C GLU A 52 -0.40 2.66 -25.10
N ALA A 53 0.48 3.66 -25.07
CA ALA A 53 1.58 3.81 -26.02
C ALA A 53 2.77 2.86 -25.78
N GLY A 54 2.62 1.84 -24.92
CA GLY A 54 3.63 0.81 -24.65
C GLY A 54 4.71 1.19 -23.63
N LYS A 55 4.71 2.41 -23.09
CA LYS A 55 5.66 2.85 -22.05
C LYS A 55 5.14 2.47 -20.67
N LYS A 56 5.51 1.26 -20.21
CA LYS A 56 5.05 0.67 -18.94
C LYS A 56 5.53 1.40 -17.67
N GLY A 57 6.64 2.14 -17.75
CA GLY A 57 7.20 2.82 -16.58
C GLY A 57 8.43 3.67 -16.89
N ILE A 58 9.05 4.18 -15.83
CA ILE A 58 10.36 4.86 -15.84
C ILE A 58 11.38 3.97 -15.14
N SER A 59 12.67 4.15 -15.46
CA SER A 59 13.72 3.35 -14.83
C SER A 59 13.82 3.65 -13.33
N ALA A 60 14.31 2.68 -12.55
CA ALA A 60 14.57 2.90 -11.12
C ALA A 60 15.54 4.07 -10.90
N ALA A 61 16.56 4.21 -11.75
CA ALA A 61 17.50 5.35 -11.74
C ALA A 61 16.79 6.70 -11.87
N GLU A 62 15.82 6.79 -12.79
CA GLU A 62 15.02 7.99 -12.98
C GLU A 62 14.09 8.28 -11.78
N VAL A 63 13.55 7.25 -11.13
CA VAL A 63 12.78 7.39 -9.89
C VAL A 63 13.65 7.98 -8.77
N TYR A 64 14.88 7.45 -8.58
CA TYR A 64 15.79 7.96 -7.55
C TYR A 64 16.13 9.43 -7.74
N GLN A 65 16.43 9.83 -8.98
CA GLN A 65 16.69 11.22 -9.33
C GLN A 65 15.47 12.12 -9.03
N ARG A 66 14.27 11.70 -9.43
CA ARG A 66 13.03 12.47 -9.18
C ARG A 66 12.70 12.61 -7.69
N LEU A 67 13.05 11.62 -6.87
CA LEU A 67 12.78 11.61 -5.43
C LEU A 67 13.94 12.16 -4.57
N GLY A 68 15.07 12.53 -5.17
CA GLY A 68 16.26 12.97 -4.44
C GLY A 68 16.90 11.87 -3.58
N LEU A 69 16.66 10.60 -3.91
CA LEU A 69 17.14 9.45 -3.15
C LEU A 69 18.46 8.91 -3.72
N LYS A 70 19.34 8.41 -2.84
CA LYS A 70 20.56 7.70 -3.27
C LYS A 70 20.19 6.27 -3.66
N GLN A 71 20.57 5.83 -4.86
CA GLN A 71 20.27 4.50 -5.42
C GLN A 71 20.69 3.32 -4.52
N THR A 72 21.66 3.53 -3.63
CA THR A 72 22.14 2.54 -2.66
C THR A 72 21.16 2.19 -1.54
N GLN A 73 20.13 3.00 -1.29
CA GLN A 73 19.20 2.80 -0.16
C GLN A 73 18.17 1.68 -0.39
N PHE A 74 17.91 1.28 -1.64
CA PHE A 74 16.88 0.27 -1.98
C PHE A 74 17.44 -1.13 -2.24
N LYS A 75 18.75 -1.28 -2.51
CA LYS A 75 19.37 -2.61 -2.67
C LYS A 75 19.23 -3.45 -1.40
N GLN A 76 19.32 -2.82 -0.23
CA GLN A 76 19.21 -3.47 1.08
C GLN A 76 17.81 -4.07 1.33
N HIS A 77 16.73 -3.43 0.85
CA HIS A 77 15.36 -3.93 1.06
C HIS A 77 14.97 -5.05 0.08
N HIS A 78 15.53 -5.09 -1.13
CA HIS A 78 15.22 -6.14 -2.11
C HIS A 78 16.00 -7.44 -1.87
N GLU A 79 17.24 -7.38 -1.35
CA GLU A 79 17.97 -8.59 -0.92
C GLU A 79 17.29 -9.27 0.28
N TYR A 80 16.66 -8.50 1.17
CA TYR A 80 15.93 -9.03 2.32
C TYR A 80 14.66 -9.79 1.90
N ASN A 81 13.89 -9.28 0.94
CA ASN A 81 12.65 -9.92 0.48
C ASN A 81 12.86 -11.14 -0.42
N ASN A 82 14.00 -11.27 -1.10
CA ASN A 82 14.27 -12.44 -1.95
C ASN A 82 14.83 -13.64 -1.15
N SER A 83 15.39 -13.38 0.04
CA SER A 83 15.94 -14.42 0.92
C SER A 83 14.85 -15.25 1.63
N ASN A 84 13.62 -14.73 1.72
CA ASN A 84 12.49 -15.43 2.36
C ASN A 84 11.63 -16.27 1.41
N HIS A 85 11.86 -16.19 0.09
CA HIS A 85 11.06 -16.93 -0.90
C HIS A 85 11.73 -18.20 -1.46
N GLN A 86 12.93 -18.57 -1.00
CA GLN A 86 13.63 -19.79 -1.43
C GLN A 86 13.72 -20.91 -0.37
N SER A 87 13.08 -20.74 0.79
CA SER A 87 13.00 -21.79 1.82
C SER A 87 11.55 -22.10 2.21
N LEU A 88 10.77 -22.62 1.26
CA LEU A 88 9.61 -23.47 1.51
C LEU A 88 9.52 -24.51 0.39
#